data_AF-A0A3M0WP60-F1
#
_entry.id   AF-A0A3M0WP60-F1
#
_cell.length_a   1.000
_cell.length_b   1.000
_cell.length_c   1.000
_cell.angle_alpha   90.00
_cell.angle_beta   90.00
_cell.angle_gamma   90.00
#
_symmetry.space_group_name_H-M   'P 1'
#
loop_
_entity.id
_entity.type
_entity.pdbx_description
1 polymer ?
#
loop_
_entity_poly.entity_id
_entity_poly.type
_entity_poly.pdbx_seq_one_letter_code
_entity_poly.pdbx_strand_id
1 'polypeptide(L)'
;MKFELLTTDASSKARAGKILTDHGEIETPIFMPVGTQGTVKAVQQRELHSEINAPIILGNTYHLYLRPGTDILKDAGGLHKFMNWNRSILTDSGGFQVYSLTELRKMKEHGVEFRS
;
A
#
# COMPACT_ATOMS: atom_id res chain seq x y z
N MET A 1 -16.07 -3.13 -0.22
CA MET A 1 -15.51 -2.14 -1.17
C MET A 1 -16.49 -1.89 -2.31
N LYS A 2 -16.69 -0.64 -2.72
CA LYS A 2 -17.54 -0.23 -3.86
C LYS A 2 -16.81 0.81 -4.70
N PHE A 3 -16.88 0.70 -6.03
CA PHE A 3 -16.42 1.75 -6.95
C PHE A 3 -17.63 2.41 -7.62
N GLU A 4 -17.57 3.73 -7.73
CA GLU A 4 -18.58 4.56 -8.40
C GLU A 4 -17.91 5.45 -9.45
N LEU A 5 -18.37 5.37 -10.69
CA LEU A 5 -17.92 6.25 -11.77
C LEU A 5 -18.79 7.52 -11.74
N LEU A 6 -18.16 8.67 -11.51
CA LEU A 6 -18.88 9.95 -11.37
C LEU A 6 -19.01 10.65 -12.73
N THR A 7 -17.93 10.68 -13.51
CA THR A 7 -17.92 11.29 -14.83
C THR A 7 -16.80 10.75 -15.71
N THR A 8 -16.94 10.95 -17.02
CA THR A 8 -15.98 10.59 -18.05
C THR A 8 -15.76 11.77 -18.97
N ASP A 9 -14.53 11.95 -19.45
CA ASP A 9 -14.25 12.95 -20.48
C ASP A 9 -14.72 12.45 -21.86
N ALA A 10 -15.33 13.33 -22.65
CA ALA A 10 -15.85 12.97 -23.97
C ALA A 10 -14.75 12.84 -25.03
N SER A 11 -13.61 13.49 -24.82
CA SER A 11 -12.50 13.58 -25.79
C SER A 11 -11.36 12.59 -25.51
N SER A 12 -11.42 11.83 -24.41
CA SER A 12 -10.35 10.94 -23.97
C SER A 12 -10.88 9.73 -23.20
N LYS A 13 -9.98 8.92 -22.62
CA LYS A 13 -10.32 7.78 -21.76
C LYS A 13 -10.31 8.13 -20.27
N ALA A 14 -10.23 9.42 -19.92
CA ALA A 14 -10.17 9.86 -18.54
C ALA A 14 -11.50 9.59 -17.80
N ARG A 15 -11.38 9.25 -16.52
CA ARG A 15 -12.51 8.91 -15.63
C ARG A 15 -12.26 9.55 -14.28
N ALA A 16 -13.28 10.21 -13.75
CA ALA A 16 -13.31 10.60 -12.35
C ALA A 16 -14.33 9.72 -11.63
N GLY A 17 -13.94 9.23 -10.46
CA GLY A 17 -14.72 8.23 -9.72
C GLY A 17 -14.35 8.21 -8.26
N LYS A 18 -15.02 7.33 -7.51
CA LYS A 18 -14.92 7.26 -6.06
C LYS A 18 -14.87 5.79 -5.63
N ILE A 19 -13.91 5.44 -4.77
CA ILE A 19 -13.79 4.13 -4.15
C ILE A 19 -14.17 4.26 -2.67
N LEU A 20 -15.20 3.52 -2.25
CA LEU A 20 -15.56 3.40 -0.85
C LEU A 20 -14.93 2.14 -0.25
N THR A 21 -14.17 2.35 0.81
CA THR A 21 -13.55 1.31 1.64
C THR A 21 -14.07 1.40 3.07
N ASP A 22 -13.78 0.38 3.88
CA ASP A 22 -14.16 0.40 5.30
C ASP A 22 -13.38 1.48 6.09
N HIS A 23 -12.31 2.05 5.51
CA HIS A 23 -11.44 3.06 6.11
C HIS A 23 -11.57 4.44 5.46
N GLY A 24 -12.64 4.64 4.69
CA GLY A 24 -12.95 5.93 4.08
C GLY A 24 -13.08 5.88 2.56
N GLU A 25 -13.19 7.09 2.02
CA GLU A 25 -13.49 7.37 0.63
C GLU A 25 -12.23 7.84 -0.11
N ILE A 26 -12.05 7.38 -1.34
CA ILE A 26 -10.91 7.73 -2.19
C ILE A 26 -11.43 8.23 -3.53
N GLU A 27 -11.20 9.50 -3.83
CA GLU A 27 -11.45 10.05 -5.16
C GLU A 27 -10.39 9.57 -6.15
N THR A 28 -10.78 9.35 -7.40
CA THR A 28 -9.89 8.90 -8.48
C THR A 28 -9.96 9.91 -9.63
N PRO A 29 -8.84 10.19 -10.34
CA PRO A 29 -7.53 9.52 -10.24
C PRO A 29 -6.74 9.91 -8.98
N ILE A 30 -6.03 8.94 -8.39
CA ILE A 30 -5.28 9.12 -7.13
C ILE A 30 -3.82 8.73 -7.30
N PHE A 31 -2.93 9.51 -6.71
CA PHE A 31 -1.53 9.13 -6.49
C PHE A 31 -1.37 8.66 -5.04
N MET A 32 -0.75 7.48 -4.85
CA MET A 32 -0.57 6.89 -3.53
C MET A 32 0.88 7.06 -3.06
N PRO A 33 1.12 7.76 -1.93
CA PRO A 33 2.43 7.77 -1.27
C PRO A 33 2.84 6.33 -0.89
N VAL A 34 4.11 5.99 -1.11
CA VAL A 34 4.64 4.64 -0.86
C VAL A 34 5.31 4.57 0.51
N GLY A 35 4.76 3.75 1.39
CA GLY A 35 5.33 3.38 2.68
C GLY A 35 6.18 2.11 2.57
N THR A 36 7.46 2.23 2.94
CA THR A 36 8.39 1.10 3.05
C THR A 36 8.69 0.86 4.54
N GLN A 37 8.53 -0.38 5.04
CA GLN A 37 8.71 -0.71 6.46
C GLN A 37 7.79 0.07 7.42
N GLY A 38 6.54 0.30 7.02
CA GLY A 38 5.56 0.93 7.90
C GLY A 38 5.68 2.46 8.01
N THR A 39 6.48 3.10 7.16
CA THR A 39 6.61 4.56 7.09
C THR A 39 6.83 5.03 5.66
N VAL A 40 6.31 6.21 5.32
CA VAL A 40 6.71 6.92 4.09
C VAL A 40 8.03 7.61 4.39
N LYS A 41 9.08 7.29 3.65
CA LYS A 41 10.43 7.78 3.93
C LYS A 41 10.45 9.31 3.98
N ALA A 42 11.09 9.83 5.03
CA ALA A 42 11.31 11.25 5.27
C ALA A 42 10.05 12.12 5.45
N VAL A 43 8.87 11.52 5.63
CA VAL A 43 7.62 12.26 5.88
C VAL A 43 7.01 11.77 7.19
N GLN A 44 6.66 12.70 8.07
CA GLN A 44 5.97 12.33 9.31
C GLN A 44 4.51 11.95 9.02
N GLN A 45 3.95 11.01 9.78
CA GLN A 45 2.54 10.61 9.62
C GLN A 45 1.57 11.80 9.73
N ARG A 46 1.90 12.80 10.56
CA ARG A 46 1.12 14.04 10.66
C ARG A 46 1.08 14.79 9.33
N GLU A 47 2.21 14.88 8.61
CA GLU A 47 2.32 15.61 7.34
C GLU A 47 1.53 14.89 6.25
N LEU A 48 1.58 13.55 6.22
CA LEU A 48 0.72 12.74 5.33
C LEU A 48 -0.77 13.00 5.59
N HIS A 49 -1.16 13.13 6.85
CA HIS A 49 -2.55 13.29 7.25
C HIS A 49 -3.07 14.72 7.09
N SER A 50 -2.31 15.74 7.51
CA SER A 50 -2.77 17.13 7.56
C SER A 50 -2.35 17.98 6.37
N GLU A 51 -1.12 17.81 5.86
CA GLU A 51 -0.60 18.67 4.79
C GLU A 51 -0.89 18.07 3.41
N ILE A 52 -0.55 16.79 3.24
CA ILE A 52 -0.79 16.06 1.99
C ILE A 52 -2.25 15.60 1.93
N ASN A 53 -2.86 15.34 3.09
CA ASN A 53 -4.22 14.84 3.23
C ASN A 53 -4.48 13.59 2.36
N ALA A 54 -3.51 12.67 2.31
CA ALA A 54 -3.62 11.47 1.49
C ALA A 54 -4.77 10.56 1.98
N PRO A 55 -5.76 10.22 1.14
CA PRO A 55 -6.86 9.31 1.54
C PRO A 55 -6.42 7.85 1.59
N ILE A 56 -5.33 7.51 0.90
CA ILE A 56 -4.78 6.16 0.82
C ILE A 56 -3.25 6.19 0.66
N ILE A 57 -2.57 5.20 1.23
CA ILE A 57 -1.14 4.95 1.02
C ILE A 57 -0.90 3.53 0.51
N LEU A 58 0.25 3.31 -0.12
CA LEU A 58 0.71 1.99 -0.53
C LEU A 58 1.71 1.43 0.48
N GLY A 59 1.43 0.28 1.09
CA GLY A 59 2.35 -0.44 1.97
C GLY A 59 3.11 -1.54 1.22
N ASN A 60 4.43 -1.57 1.36
CA ASN A 60 5.26 -2.61 0.78
C ASN A 60 5.30 -3.87 1.67
N THR A 61 4.67 -4.95 1.21
CA THR A 61 4.54 -6.21 1.94
C THR A 61 5.87 -6.94 2.08
N TYR A 62 6.73 -6.90 1.06
CA TYR A 62 8.05 -7.54 1.12
C TYR A 62 8.86 -7.05 2.32
N HIS A 63 8.94 -5.73 2.49
CA HIS A 63 9.66 -5.12 3.59
C HIS A 63 9.00 -5.41 4.93
N LEU A 64 7.68 -5.26 5.03
CA LEU A 64 6.91 -5.52 6.26
C LEU A 64 7.03 -6.97 6.73
N TYR A 65 7.06 -7.92 5.79
CA TYR A 65 7.23 -9.35 6.06
C TYR A 65 8.62 -9.67 6.60
N LEU A 66 9.68 -9.05 6.07
CA LEU A 66 11.04 -9.27 6.57
C LEU A 66 11.31 -8.56 7.90
N ARG A 67 10.85 -7.31 8.01
CA ARG A 67 10.98 -6.46 9.21
C ARG A 67 9.81 -5.48 9.27
N PRO A 68 8.97 -5.51 10.31
CA PRO A 68 9.17 -6.21 11.57
C PRO A 68 8.79 -7.71 11.56
N GLY A 69 8.08 -8.18 10.54
CA GLY A 69 7.50 -9.53 10.50
C GLY A 69 6.02 -9.54 10.87
N THR A 70 5.30 -10.54 10.36
CA THR A 70 3.84 -10.63 10.49
C THR A 70 3.37 -10.84 11.93
N ASP A 71 4.15 -11.56 12.75
CA ASP A 71 3.80 -11.82 14.14
C ASP A 71 3.79 -10.51 14.95
N ILE A 72 4.81 -9.67 14.79
CA ILE A 72 4.87 -8.35 15.43
C ILE A 72 3.73 -7.46 14.96
N LEU A 73 3.41 -7.47 13.66
CA LEU A 73 2.28 -6.70 13.13
C LEU A 73 0.95 -7.18 13.70
N LYS A 74 0.78 -8.49 13.91
CA LYS A 74 -0.41 -9.08 14.51
C LYS A 74 -0.54 -8.69 15.99
N ASP A 75 0.55 -8.75 16.74
CA ASP A 75 0.60 -8.38 18.16
C ASP A 75 0.36 -6.86 18.36
N ALA A 76 0.81 -6.03 17.41
CA ALA A 76 0.47 -4.61 17.37
C ALA A 76 -1.01 -4.33 17.02
N GLY A 77 -1.79 -5.37 16.69
CA GLY A 77 -3.19 -5.28 16.31
C GLY A 77 -3.43 -4.83 14.86
N GLY A 78 -2.47 -5.14 13.97
CA GLY A 78 -2.53 -4.91 12.54
C GLY A 78 -1.72 -3.71 12.06
N LEU A 79 -1.55 -3.62 10.74
CA LEU A 79 -0.70 -2.61 10.10
C LEU A 79 -1.16 -1.16 10.36
N HIS A 80 -2.47 -0.91 10.39
CA HIS A 80 -3.02 0.41 10.73
C HIS A 80 -2.56 0.90 12.11
N LYS A 81 -2.67 0.04 13.14
CA LYS A 81 -2.23 0.37 14.50
C LYS A 81 -0.71 0.51 14.58
N PHE A 82 0.03 -0.38 13.92
CA PHE A 82 1.48 -0.32 13.88
C PHE A 82 2.02 0.99 13.30
N MET A 83 1.41 1.50 12.22
CA MET A 83 1.83 2.74 11.56
C MET A 83 1.16 4.00 12.13
N ASN A 84 0.23 3.84 13.08
CA ASN A 84 -0.69 4.91 13.51
C ASN A 84 -1.38 5.60 12.32
N TRP A 85 -1.87 4.81 11.37
CA TRP A 85 -2.57 5.26 10.17
C TRP A 85 -4.01 4.75 10.20
N ASN A 86 -4.97 5.67 10.08
CA ASN A 86 -6.41 5.38 10.22
C ASN A 86 -7.21 5.51 8.91
N ARG A 87 -6.54 5.69 7.78
CA ARG A 87 -7.16 5.74 6.44
C ARG A 87 -6.80 4.49 5.64
N SER A 88 -7.28 4.40 4.40
CA SER A 88 -7.07 3.21 3.58
C SER A 88 -5.58 2.91 3.33
N ILE A 89 -5.27 1.62 3.22
CA ILE A 89 -3.94 1.11 2.85
C ILE A 89 -4.12 0.11 1.70
N LEU A 90 -3.36 0.27 0.63
CA LEU A 90 -3.17 -0.76 -0.39
C LEU A 90 -1.85 -1.47 -0.10
N THR A 91 -1.87 -2.77 0.13
CA THR A 91 -0.65 -3.58 0.24
C THR A 91 -0.33 -4.22 -1.10
N ASP A 92 0.92 -4.11 -1.56
CA ASP A 92 1.37 -4.91 -2.71
C ASP A 92 1.55 -6.39 -2.31
N SER A 93 1.82 -7.27 -3.27
CA SER A 93 2.05 -8.69 -2.98
C SER A 93 3.51 -9.02 -2.62
N GLY A 94 4.44 -8.07 -2.76
CA GLY A 94 5.88 -8.31 -2.63
C GLY A 94 6.53 -9.05 -3.83
N GLY A 95 5.73 -9.52 -4.79
CA GLY A 95 6.21 -10.35 -5.90
C GLY A 95 7.21 -9.63 -6.82
N PHE A 96 7.05 -8.32 -7.01
CA PHE A 96 8.00 -7.53 -7.81
C PHE A 96 9.38 -7.43 -7.13
N GLN A 97 9.41 -7.25 -5.81
CA GLN A 97 10.65 -7.14 -5.05
C GLN A 97 11.39 -8.48 -5.03
N VAL A 98 10.65 -9.57 -4.78
CA VAL A 98 11.16 -10.95 -4.92
C VAL A 98 11.66 -11.19 -6.34
N TYR A 99 11.00 -10.62 -7.36
CA TYR A 99 11.43 -10.76 -8.73
C TYR A 99 12.74 -9.98 -9.03
N SER A 100 12.89 -8.78 -8.49
CA SER A 100 14.07 -7.92 -8.71
C SER A 100 15.38 -8.40 -8.07
N LEU A 101 15.32 -9.39 -7.17
CA LEU A 101 16.48 -9.96 -6.45
C LEU A 101 17.09 -11.14 -7.22
N THR A 102 17.44 -10.92 -8.48
CA THR A 102 17.76 -11.94 -9.48
C THR A 102 18.88 -12.92 -9.08
N GLU A 103 19.83 -12.52 -8.23
CA GLU A 103 20.98 -13.36 -7.84
C GLU A 103 20.72 -14.28 -6.64
N LEU A 104 19.60 -14.11 -5.90
CA LEU A 104 19.37 -14.77 -4.61
C LEU A 104 18.11 -15.64 -4.54
N ARG A 105 17.51 -16.00 -5.69
CA ARG A 105 16.23 -16.73 -5.73
C ARG A 105 16.31 -18.13 -6.33
N LYS A 106 15.51 -19.04 -5.78
CA LYS A 106 15.10 -20.29 -6.45
C LYS A 106 13.59 -20.25 -6.67
N MET A 107 13.18 -20.18 -7.93
CA MET A 107 11.78 -20.26 -8.32
C MET A 107 11.33 -21.73 -8.29
N LYS A 108 10.24 -22.02 -7.60
CA LYS A 108 9.57 -23.34 -7.61
C LYS A 108 8.13 -23.13 -8.09
N GLU A 109 7.48 -24.21 -8.53
CA GLU A 109 6.09 -24.17 -9.02
C GLU A 109 5.09 -23.63 -7.97
N HIS A 110 5.38 -23.85 -6.68
CA HIS A 110 4.54 -23.42 -5.56
C HIS A 110 4.99 -22.10 -4.89
N GLY A 111 6.01 -21.40 -5.41
CA GLY A 111 6.45 -20.13 -4.82
C GLY A 111 7.91 -19.79 -5.07
N VAL A 112 8.42 -18.83 -4.30
CA VAL A 112 9.80 -18.35 -4.44
C VAL A 112 10.52 -18.44 -3.10
N GLU A 113 11.66 -19.11 -3.09
CA GLU A 113 12.62 -19.05 -1.98
C GLU A 113 13.65 -17.98 -2.30
N PHE A 114 13.86 -17.05 -1.38
CA PHE A 114 14.86 -15.98 -1.50
C PHE A 114 15.59 -15.80 -0.17
N ARG A 115 16.83 -15.29 -0.24
CA ARG A 115 17.65 -15.00 0.94
C ARG A 115 17.78 -13.49 1.11
N SER A 116 17.48 -13.01 2.33
CA SER A 116 17.74 -11.62 2.77
C SER A 116 19.18 -11.41 3.19
#